data_AF-A0A0Q4CUN4-F1
#
_entry.id   AF-A0A0Q4CUN4-F1
#
_cell.length_a   1.000
_cell.length_b   1.000
_cell.length_c   1.000
_cell.angle_alpha   90.00
_cell.angle_beta   90.00
_cell.angle_gamma   90.00
#
_symmetry.space_group_name_H-M   'P 1'
#
loop_
_entity.id
_entity.type
_entity.pdbx_description
1 polymer ?
#
loop_
_entity_poly.entity_id
_entity_poly.type
_entity_poly.pdbx_seq_one_letter_code
_entity_poly.pdbx_strand_id
1 'polypeptide(L)'
;MIATVLLLTMAMQGPGATVNMRGVGAVTCVTALQAENRVASENWIAGYWAAWDMARIDKAAPLAAASDLNGIVAEVERECRSAPIHSLVAATMAARVAVQARSRRGG
;
A
#
# COMPACT_ATOMS: atom_id res chain seq x y z
N MET A 1 -20.81 -34.75 24.46
CA MET A 1 -20.26 -33.56 25.16
C MET A 1 -19.00 -33.13 24.41
N ILE A 2 -18.83 -31.82 24.27
CA ILE A 2 -18.09 -31.11 23.20
C ILE A 2 -16.57 -31.28 23.31
N ALA A 3 -15.91 -31.62 22.20
CA ALA A 3 -14.47 -31.51 22.03
C ALA A 3 -14.13 -30.09 21.56
N THR A 4 -13.53 -29.30 22.44
CA THR A 4 -13.10 -27.92 22.19
C THR A 4 -11.86 -27.92 21.29
N VAL A 5 -12.03 -27.58 20.01
CA VAL A 5 -10.92 -27.31 19.10
C VAL A 5 -10.42 -25.89 19.35
N LEU A 6 -9.27 -25.74 20.01
CA LEU A 6 -8.55 -24.48 20.09
C LEU A 6 -7.90 -24.19 18.73
N LEU A 7 -8.44 -23.22 18.00
CA LEU A 7 -7.77 -22.58 16.86
C LEU A 7 -6.76 -21.56 17.39
N LEU A 8 -5.47 -21.92 17.34
CA LEU A 8 -4.35 -21.01 17.58
C LEU A 8 -4.21 -20.08 16.36
N THR A 9 -4.75 -18.86 16.45
CA THR A 9 -4.40 -17.77 15.53
C THR A 9 -3.06 -17.18 15.96
N MET A 10 -1.98 -17.57 15.28
CA MET A 10 -0.72 -16.86 15.37
C MET A 10 -0.88 -15.48 14.71
N ALA A 11 -1.15 -14.47 15.54
CA ALA A 11 -1.08 -13.08 15.13
C ALA A 11 0.40 -12.69 15.00
N MET A 12 0.94 -12.72 13.78
CA MET A 12 2.21 -12.05 13.47
C MET A 12 1.98 -10.53 13.51
N GLN A 13 2.07 -9.96 14.71
CA GLN A 13 2.12 -8.51 14.92
C GLN A 13 3.55 -8.03 14.66
N GLY A 14 3.88 -7.81 13.38
CA GLY A 14 4.93 -6.85 13.03
C GLY A 14 4.53 -5.44 13.52
N PRO A 15 5.45 -4.45 13.55
CA PRO A 15 5.14 -3.09 14.00
C PRO A 15 4.00 -2.53 13.14
N GLY A 16 2.79 -2.62 13.69
CA GLY A 16 1.56 -2.42 12.96
C GLY A 16 1.33 -0.94 12.80
N ALA A 17 1.67 -0.41 11.62
CA ALA A 17 1.09 0.84 11.18
C ALA A 17 -0.43 0.67 11.19
N THR A 18 -1.11 1.27 12.17
CA THR A 18 -2.56 1.31 12.23
C THR A 18 -3.06 2.18 11.09
N VAL A 19 -3.43 1.56 9.97
CA VAL A 19 -4.04 2.25 8.84
C VAL A 19 -5.52 2.49 9.18
N ASN A 20 -5.94 3.75 9.19
CA ASN A 20 -7.35 4.09 9.36
C ASN A 20 -8.16 3.59 8.14
N MET A 21 -8.91 2.51 8.34
CA MET A 21 -9.72 1.85 7.32
C MET A 21 -11.02 2.60 6.95
N ARG A 22 -11.21 3.84 7.42
CA ARG A 22 -12.34 4.71 7.01
C ARG A 22 -11.99 5.68 5.88
N GLY A 23 -10.74 5.70 5.41
CA GLY A 23 -10.27 6.57 4.32
C GLY A 23 -10.21 5.87 2.97
N VAL A 24 -9.83 6.63 1.93
CA VAL A 24 -9.69 6.16 0.52
C VAL A 24 -8.88 4.87 0.40
N GLY A 25 -7.89 4.63 1.27
CA GLY A 25 -7.11 3.38 1.30
C GLY A 25 -7.90 2.09 1.55
N ALA A 26 -9.10 2.18 2.14
CA ALA A 26 -9.95 1.03 2.42
C ALA A 26 -10.97 0.71 1.32
N VAL A 27 -11.13 1.60 0.34
CA VAL A 27 -12.00 1.31 -0.80
C VAL A 27 -11.38 0.21 -1.66
N THR A 28 -12.23 -0.53 -2.35
CA THR A 28 -11.75 -1.53 -3.33
C THR A 28 -11.10 -0.84 -4.52
N CYS A 29 -10.22 -1.55 -5.21
CA CYS A 29 -9.60 -1.11 -6.46
C CYS A 29 -10.64 -0.70 -7.51
N VAL A 30 -11.76 -1.44 -7.62
CA VAL A 30 -12.84 -1.06 -8.54
C VAL A 30 -13.44 0.31 -8.19
N THR A 31 -13.63 0.61 -6.91
CA THR A 31 -14.11 1.93 -6.46
C THR A 31 -13.04 3.01 -6.63
N ALA A 32 -11.78 2.71 -6.29
CA ALA A 32 -10.67 3.66 -6.36
C ALA A 32 -10.40 4.16 -7.79
N LEU A 33 -10.56 3.27 -8.79
CA LEU A 33 -10.31 3.57 -10.19
C LEU A 33 -11.51 4.16 -10.95
N GLN A 34 -12.64 4.39 -10.28
CA GLN A 34 -13.75 5.15 -10.87
C GLN A 34 -13.30 6.59 -11.20
N ALA A 35 -13.84 7.17 -12.27
CA ALA A 35 -13.41 8.47 -12.77
C ALA A 35 -13.54 9.58 -11.71
N GLU A 36 -14.62 9.53 -10.93
CA GLU A 36 -14.91 10.43 -9.82
C GLU A 36 -13.94 10.29 -8.63
N ASN A 37 -13.31 9.12 -8.47
CA ASN A 37 -12.43 8.81 -7.34
C ASN A 37 -10.94 8.85 -7.71
N ARG A 38 -10.61 8.98 -9.01
CA ARG A 38 -9.24 8.82 -9.52
C ARG A 38 -8.27 9.82 -8.89
N VAL A 39 -8.59 11.10 -8.92
CA VAL A 39 -7.73 12.16 -8.36
C VAL A 39 -7.53 11.98 -6.86
N ALA A 40 -8.60 11.63 -6.13
CA ALA A 40 -8.51 11.39 -4.69
C ALA A 40 -7.65 10.16 -4.37
N SER A 41 -7.74 9.10 -5.18
CA SER A 41 -6.96 7.88 -5.02
C SER A 41 -5.48 8.11 -5.33
N GLU A 42 -5.15 8.82 -6.41
CA GLU A 42 -3.77 9.19 -6.75
C GLU A 42 -3.13 10.06 -5.66
N ASN A 43 -3.84 11.09 -5.18
CA ASN A 43 -3.37 11.93 -4.07
C ASN A 43 -3.20 11.13 -2.78
N TRP A 44 -4.09 10.17 -2.51
CA TRP A 44 -3.98 9.31 -1.34
C TRP A 44 -2.76 8.39 -1.43
N ILE A 45 -2.49 7.77 -2.59
CA ILE A 45 -1.30 6.94 -2.82
C ILE A 45 -0.03 7.77 -2.59
N ALA A 46 0.03 8.98 -3.15
CA ALA A 46 1.17 9.87 -2.99
C ALA A 46 1.38 10.29 -1.53
N GLY A 47 0.31 10.70 -0.85
CA GLY A 47 0.35 11.09 0.56
C GLY A 47 0.73 9.92 1.48
N TYR A 48 0.24 8.71 1.20
CA TYR A 48 0.59 7.50 1.95
C TYR A 48 2.10 7.23 1.91
N TRP A 49 2.72 7.26 0.73
CA TRP A 49 4.15 7.01 0.61
C TRP A 49 5.00 8.17 1.12
N ALA A 50 4.58 9.42 0.91
CA ALA A 50 5.27 10.56 1.49
C ALA A 50 5.30 10.49 3.03
N ALA A 51 4.17 10.16 3.66
CA ALA A 51 4.09 9.98 5.11
C ALA A 51 4.92 8.77 5.59
N TRP A 52 4.88 7.66 4.86
CA TRP A 52 5.67 6.48 5.17
C TRP A 52 7.17 6.76 5.11
N ASP A 53 7.63 7.43 4.05
CA ASP A 53 9.03 7.78 3.88
C ASP A 53 9.46 8.76 4.99
N MET A 54 8.64 9.78 5.30
CA MET A 54 8.88 10.72 6.41
C MET A 54 8.97 10.01 7.77
N ALA A 55 8.13 9.02 8.04
CA ALA A 55 8.15 8.26 9.30
C ALA A 55 9.41 7.41 9.47
N ARG A 56 10.17 7.17 8.39
CA ARG A 56 11.42 6.39 8.39
C ARG A 56 12.67 7.26 8.38
N ILE A 57 12.51 8.59 8.33
CA ILE A 57 13.60 9.54 8.51
C ILE A 57 13.96 9.55 10.00
N ASP A 58 14.98 8.77 10.38
CA ASP A 58 15.81 9.13 11.52
C ASP A 58 16.64 10.36 11.12
N LYS A 59 16.91 11.28 12.07
CA LYS A 59 17.45 12.64 11.87
C LYS A 59 18.82 12.72 11.16
N ALA A 60 19.40 11.59 10.75
CA ALA A 60 20.74 11.49 10.18
C ALA A 60 20.80 11.02 8.72
N ALA A 61 19.68 10.60 8.09
CA ALA A 61 19.70 10.10 6.71
C ALA A 61 18.82 10.97 5.79
N PRO A 62 19.38 11.59 4.73
CA PRO A 62 18.58 12.26 3.71
C PRO A 62 17.67 11.23 3.00
N LEU A 63 16.50 11.69 2.54
CA LEU A 63 15.51 10.91 1.79
C LEU A 63 16.20 9.90 0.84
N ALA A 64 16.23 8.63 1.24
CA ALA A 64 16.74 7.57 0.38
C ALA A 64 15.71 7.35 -0.74
N ALA A 65 15.98 8.01 -1.86
CA ALA A 65 15.17 8.10 -3.07
C ALA A 65 13.84 8.84 -2.88
N ALA A 66 13.67 9.93 -3.64
CA ALA A 66 12.34 10.37 -4.01
C ALA A 66 11.60 9.15 -4.55
N SER A 67 10.53 8.75 -3.86
CA SER A 67 9.63 7.71 -4.33
C SER A 67 9.28 8.00 -5.79
N ASP A 68 9.54 7.05 -6.69
CA ASP A 68 9.02 7.10 -8.07
C ASP A 68 7.49 7.00 -8.01
N LEU A 69 6.85 8.12 -7.65
CA LEU A 69 5.42 8.20 -7.39
C LEU A 69 4.64 7.89 -8.67
N ASN A 70 5.13 8.34 -9.83
CA ASN A 70 4.53 8.05 -11.12
C ASN A 70 4.60 6.55 -11.43
N GLY A 71 5.77 5.91 -11.22
CA GLY A 71 5.93 4.47 -11.38
C GLY A 71 5.10 3.66 -10.38
N ILE A 72 4.94 4.16 -9.14
CA ILE A 72 4.08 3.53 -8.14
C ILE A 72 2.61 3.63 -8.55
N VAL A 73 2.10 4.80 -8.92
CA VAL A 73 0.70 4.97 -9.35
C VAL A 73 0.37 4.07 -10.54
N ALA A 74 1.24 4.04 -11.56
CA ALA A 74 1.06 3.16 -12.72
C ALA A 74 1.02 1.66 -12.31
N GLU A 75 1.86 1.28 -11.35
CA GLU A 75 1.86 -0.08 -10.83
C GLU A 75 0.64 -0.39 -9.95
N VAL A 76 0.14 0.57 -9.15
CA VAL A 76 -1.13 0.43 -8.41
C VAL A 76 -2.27 0.19 -9.39
N GLU A 77 -2.34 0.94 -10.49
CA GLU A 77 -3.35 0.70 -11.52
C GLU A 77 -3.24 -0.71 -12.12
N ARG A 78 -2.02 -1.20 -12.36
CA ARG A 78 -1.78 -2.57 -12.86
C ARG A 78 -2.27 -3.62 -11.87
N GLU A 79 -1.91 -3.48 -10.60
CA GLU A 79 -2.35 -4.36 -9.51
C GLU A 79 -3.89 -4.34 -9.39
N CYS A 80 -4.49 -3.15 -9.37
CA CYS A 80 -5.93 -2.97 -9.27
C CYS A 80 -6.70 -3.52 -10.48
N ARG A 81 -6.15 -3.46 -11.70
CA ARG A 81 -6.75 -4.11 -12.87
C ARG A 81 -6.71 -5.64 -12.77
N SER A 82 -5.67 -6.20 -12.16
CA SER A 82 -5.53 -7.65 -11.98
C SER A 82 -6.37 -8.22 -10.82
N ALA A 83 -6.66 -7.41 -9.80
CA ALA A 83 -7.40 -7.80 -8.62
C ALA A 83 -8.36 -6.68 -8.15
N PRO A 84 -9.49 -6.47 -8.84
CA PRO A 84 -10.38 -5.33 -8.62
C PRO A 84 -11.07 -5.32 -7.24
N ILE A 85 -11.17 -6.48 -6.59
CA ILE A 85 -11.78 -6.63 -5.27
C ILE A 85 -10.80 -6.34 -4.12
N HIS A 86 -9.50 -6.21 -4.40
CA HIS A 86 -8.52 -5.88 -3.37
C HIS A 86 -8.69 -4.43 -2.91
N SER A 87 -8.30 -4.15 -1.66
CA SER A 87 -8.26 -2.79 -1.17
C SER A 87 -7.17 -1.98 -1.85
N LEU A 88 -7.39 -0.69 -2.01
CA LEU A 88 -6.40 0.23 -2.58
C LEU A 88 -5.08 0.20 -1.80
N VAL A 89 -5.12 0.09 -0.46
CA VAL A 89 -3.91 -0.02 0.37
C VAL A 89 -3.11 -1.29 0.05
N ALA A 90 -3.76 -2.42 -0.17
CA ALA A 90 -3.07 -3.67 -0.51
C ALA A 90 -2.37 -3.56 -1.87
N ALA A 91 -3.08 -3.03 -2.87
CA ALA A 91 -2.49 -2.76 -4.20
C ALA A 91 -1.33 -1.76 -4.12
N THR A 92 -1.47 -0.72 -3.30
CA THR A 92 -0.45 0.30 -3.06
C THR A 92 0.83 -0.31 -2.48
N MET A 93 0.72 -1.17 -1.47
CA MET A 93 1.86 -1.86 -0.87
C MET A 93 2.54 -2.83 -1.85
N ALA A 94 1.76 -3.63 -2.59
CA ALA A 94 2.29 -4.55 -3.60
C ALA A 94 3.06 -3.81 -4.70
N ALA A 95 2.50 -2.69 -5.18
CA ALA A 95 3.12 -1.85 -6.20
C ALA A 95 4.49 -1.31 -5.78
N ARG A 96 4.63 -0.86 -4.54
CA ARG A 96 5.91 -0.38 -4.01
C ARG A 96 6.99 -1.46 -4.01
N VAL A 97 6.64 -2.68 -3.59
CA VAL A 97 7.56 -3.83 -3.62
C VAL A 97 7.99 -4.14 -5.05
N ALA A 98 7.05 -4.14 -5.99
CA ALA A 98 7.33 -4.39 -7.41
C ALA A 98 8.26 -3.33 -8.02
N VAL A 99 8.00 -2.04 -7.76
CA VAL A 99 8.85 -0.92 -8.21
C VAL A 99 10.26 -1.03 -7.61
N GLN A 100 10.38 -1.26 -6.30
CA GLN A 100 11.69 -1.42 -5.65
C GLN A 100 12.47 -2.63 -6.19
N ALA A 101 11.78 -3.74 -6.48
CA ALA A 101 12.41 -4.92 -7.07
C ALA A 101 12.95 -4.63 -8.48
N ARG A 102 12.26 -3.80 -9.27
CA ARG A 102 12.72 -3.37 -10.60
C ARG A 102 13.94 -2.45 -10.49
N SER A 103 13.91 -1.45 -9.61
CA SER A 103 15.04 -0.55 -9.40
C SER A 103 16.33 -1.27 -8.97
N ARG A 104 16.22 -2.36 -8.20
CA ARG A 104 17.37 -3.18 -7.79
C ARG A 104 17.95 -4.08 -8.90
N ARG A 105 17.19 -4.35 -9.97
CA ARG A 105 17.63 -5.22 -11.08
C ARG A 105 18.20 -4.46 -12.26
N GLY A 106 17.88 -3.17 -12.39
CA GLY A 106 18.34 -2.31 -13.48
C GLY A 106 19.42 -1.31 -13.08
N GLY A 107 19.98 -1.42 -11.87
CA GLY A 107 21.05 -0.58 -11.34
C GLY A 107 22.36 -1.33 -11.16
#